data_AF-A0A0R3DBV3-F1
#
_entry.id   AF-A0A0R3DBV3-F1
#
_cell.length_a   1.000
_cell.length_b   1.000
_cell.length_c   1.000
_cell.angle_alpha   90.00
_cell.angle_beta   90.00
_cell.angle_gamma   90.00
#
_symmetry.space_group_name_H-M   'P 1'
#
loop_
_entity.id
_entity.type
_entity.pdbx_description
1 polymer ?
#
loop_
_entity_poly.entity_id
_entity_poly.type
_entity_poly.pdbx_seq_one_letter_code
_entity_poly.pdbx_strand_id
1 'polypeptide(L)'
;MNRIAVLYVATLVVLTGLDFLFLGLIAKGFFTAEVGDMLGELKPLPAILFYLLYVGGVLIFVSGSADATWQSTLLYGALFGLFCYATFDLTALALLKHWSWPVAFVDIGWGAVVTAVSSTAGLLLTDRFT
;
A
#
# COMPACT_ATOMS: atom_id res chain seq x y z
N MET A 1 -1.64 -0.21 -26.52
CA MET A 1 -1.74 0.61 -25.28
C MET A 1 -0.34 0.73 -24.67
N ASN A 2 -0.01 1.82 -23.98
CA ASN A 2 1.28 1.92 -23.28
C ASN A 2 1.23 1.03 -22.02
N ARG A 3 1.95 -0.11 -22.02
CA ARG A 3 1.97 -1.10 -20.92
C ARG A 3 2.17 -0.46 -19.55
N ILE A 4 3.13 0.45 -19.45
CA ILE A 4 3.47 1.11 -18.17
C ILE A 4 2.32 1.97 -17.67
N ALA A 5 1.62 2.69 -18.56
CA ALA A 5 0.47 3.50 -18.18
C ALA A 5 -0.71 2.64 -17.69
N VAL A 6 -0.97 1.52 -18.37
CA VAL A 6 -2.01 0.56 -17.96
C VAL A 6 -1.67 -0.06 -16.61
N LEU A 7 -0.42 -0.49 -16.43
CA LEU A 7 0.06 -1.05 -15.17
C LEU A 7 -0.06 -0.08 -14.00
N TYR A 8 0.32 1.19 -14.22
CA TYR A 8 0.22 2.22 -13.20
C TYR A 8 -1.23 2.44 -12.77
N VAL A 9 -2.13 2.65 -13.74
CA VAL A 9 -3.54 2.91 -13.44
C VAL A 9 -4.22 1.69 -12.81
N ALA A 10 -3.96 0.48 -13.32
CA ALA A 10 -4.51 -0.74 -12.76
C ALA A 10 -4.06 -0.95 -11.31
N THR A 11 -2.76 -0.82 -11.04
CA THR A 11 -2.21 -0.95 -9.68
C THR A 11 -2.78 0.11 -8.74
N LEU A 12 -2.87 1.37 -9.18
CA LEU A 12 -3.42 2.46 -8.40
C LEU A 12 -4.89 2.24 -8.01
N VAL A 13 -5.71 1.80 -8.97
CA VAL A 13 -7.13 1.53 -8.72
C VAL A 13 -7.32 0.37 -7.76
N VAL A 14 -6.58 -0.72 -7.92
CA VAL A 14 -6.68 -1.88 -7.02
C VAL A 14 -6.23 -1.49 -5.61
N LEU A 15 -5.08 -0.82 -5.49
CA LEU A 15 -4.51 -0.45 -4.20
C LEU A 15 -5.43 0.52 -3.44
N THR A 16 -5.85 1.60 -4.07
CA THR A 16 -6.74 2.59 -3.42
C THR A 16 -8.11 2.00 -3.10
N GLY A 17 -8.64 1.12 -3.95
CA GLY A 17 -9.90 0.42 -3.69
C GLY A 17 -9.81 -0.50 -2.46
N LEU A 18 -8.73 -1.26 -2.32
CA LEU A 18 -8.49 -2.12 -1.17
C LEU A 18 -8.25 -1.32 0.11
N ASP A 19 -7.46 -0.25 0.05
CA ASP A 19 -7.18 0.60 1.21
C ASP A 19 -8.43 1.32 1.72
N PHE A 20 -9.26 1.89 0.83
CA PHE A 20 -10.51 2.52 1.26
C PHE A 20 -11.47 1.52 1.91
N LEU A 21 -11.48 0.27 1.44
CA LEU A 21 -12.24 -0.79 2.09
C LEU A 21 -11.68 -1.09 3.49
N PHE A 22 -10.37 -1.25 3.61
CA PHE A 22 -9.71 -1.56 4.88
C PHE A 22 -9.86 -0.42 5.89
N LEU A 23 -9.44 0.79 5.56
CA LEU A 23 -9.51 1.95 6.45
C LEU A 23 -10.95 2.38 6.73
N GLY A 24 -11.85 2.25 5.75
CA GLY A 24 -13.24 2.70 5.89
C GLY A 24 -14.13 1.76 6.68
N LEU A 25 -13.91 0.45 6.58
CA LEU A 25 -14.81 -0.57 7.15
C LEU A 25 -14.13 -1.49 8.15
N ILE A 26 -12.95 -2.03 7.81
CA ILE A 26 -12.33 -3.12 8.58
C ILE A 26 -11.57 -2.56 9.79
N ALA A 27 -10.72 -1.58 9.53
CA ALA A 27 -9.75 -1.06 10.47
C ALA A 27 -10.26 0.19 11.22
N LYS A 28 -11.32 0.83 10.72
CA LYS A 28 -11.84 2.10 11.25
C LYS A 28 -12.02 2.09 12.77
N GLY A 29 -12.74 1.10 13.30
CA GLY A 29 -13.01 1.00 14.73
C GLY A 29 -11.75 0.78 15.56
N PHE A 30 -10.86 -0.09 15.09
CA PHE A 30 -9.60 -0.41 15.74
C PHE A 30 -8.65 0.80 15.78
N PHE A 31 -8.40 1.46 14.65
CA PHE A 31 -7.55 2.64 14.58
C PHE A 31 -8.17 3.82 15.36
N THR A 32 -9.48 4.00 15.33
CA THR A 32 -10.13 5.05 16.13
C THR A 32 -9.97 4.77 17.64
N ALA A 33 -10.00 3.50 18.07
CA ALA A 33 -9.80 3.14 19.47
C ALA A 33 -8.34 3.29 19.93
N GLU A 34 -7.38 2.92 19.09
CA GLU A 34 -5.96 2.91 19.46
C GLU A 34 -5.28 4.28 19.30
N VAL A 35 -5.61 5.01 18.23
CA VAL A 35 -4.93 6.28 17.85
C VAL A 35 -5.88 7.45 17.64
N GLY A 36 -7.18 7.31 17.96
CA GLY A 36 -8.21 8.32 17.70
C GLY A 36 -7.90 9.69 18.26
N ASP A 37 -7.37 9.75 19.48
CA ASP A 37 -6.99 11.01 20.14
C ASP A 37 -5.80 11.73 19.47
N MET A 38 -5.09 11.04 18.57
CA MET A 38 -3.99 11.60 17.76
C MET A 38 -4.43 12.00 16.35
N LEU A 39 -5.62 11.59 15.90
CA LEU A 39 -6.09 11.85 14.54
C LEU A 39 -6.45 13.34 14.39
N GLY A 40 -5.71 14.02 13.52
CA GLY A 40 -6.05 15.36 13.05
C GLY A 40 -7.03 15.34 11.88
N GLU A 41 -7.32 16.53 11.35
CA GLU A 41 -8.08 16.65 10.11
C GLU A 41 -7.33 16.01 8.93
N LEU A 42 -8.07 15.26 8.10
CA LEU A 42 -7.52 14.67 6.88
C LEU A 42 -7.03 15.78 5.95
N LYS A 43 -5.75 15.72 5.58
CA LYS A 43 -5.15 16.60 4.57
C LYS A 43 -5.13 15.87 3.22
N PRO A 44 -5.99 16.24 2.25
CA PRO A 44 -6.13 15.46 1.01
C PRO A 44 -4.87 15.45 0.15
N LEU A 45 -4.15 16.58 0.07
CA LEU A 45 -2.99 16.72 -0.81
C LEU A 45 -1.85 15.74 -0.44
N PRO A 46 -1.36 15.65 0.82
CA PRO A 46 -0.39 14.61 1.21
C PRO A 46 -0.87 13.18 0.93
N ALA A 47 -2.15 12.87 1.18
CA ALA A 47 -2.69 11.53 0.95
C ALA A 47 -2.68 11.16 -0.55
N ILE A 48 -3.10 12.08 -1.42
CA ILE A 48 -3.05 11.87 -2.88
C ILE A 48 -1.61 11.68 -3.35
N LEU A 49 -0.69 12.53 -2.89
CA LEU A 49 0.73 12.44 -3.26
C LEU A 49 1.34 11.11 -2.81
N PHE A 50 1.00 10.63 -1.61
CA PHE A 50 1.41 9.31 -1.14
C PHE A 50 0.99 8.22 -2.12
N TYR A 51 -0.29 8.12 -2.48
CA TYR A 51 -0.76 7.07 -3.38
C TYR A 51 -0.09 7.11 -4.74
N LEU A 52 0.05 8.30 -5.33
CA LEU A 52 0.67 8.46 -6.63
C LEU A 52 2.16 8.08 -6.61
N LEU A 53 2.89 8.51 -5.58
CA LEU A 53 4.31 8.23 -5.43
C LEU A 53 4.56 6.75 -5.09
N TYR A 54 3.75 6.19 -4.19
CA TYR A 54 3.86 4.82 -3.73
C TYR A 54 3.69 3.83 -4.89
N VAL A 55 2.66 4.03 -5.73
CA VAL A 55 2.46 3.20 -6.93
C VAL A 55 3.62 3.37 -7.93
N GLY A 56 4.19 4.56 -8.05
CA GLY A 56 5.42 4.76 -8.82
C GLY A 56 6.57 3.88 -8.33
N GLY A 57 6.76 3.80 -7.00
CA GLY A 57 7.72 2.88 -6.37
C GLY A 57 7.40 1.41 -6.67
N VAL A 58 6.14 1.00 -6.55
CA VAL A 58 5.71 -0.38 -6.88
C VAL A 58 6.05 -0.75 -8.33
N LEU A 59 5.85 0.16 -9.29
CA LEU A 59 6.24 -0.11 -10.67
C LEU A 59 7.75 -0.26 -10.81
N ILE A 60 8.53 0.64 -10.22
CA ILE A 60 10.00 0.63 -10.36
C ILE A 60 10.63 -0.62 -9.72
N PHE A 61 10.19 -0.99 -8.52
CA PHE A 61 10.85 -2.02 -7.71
C PHE A 61 10.18 -3.41 -7.78
N VAL A 62 8.94 -3.51 -8.27
CA VAL A 62 8.16 -4.76 -8.19
C VAL A 62 7.72 -5.27 -9.57
N SER A 63 6.97 -4.48 -10.35
CA SER A 63 6.17 -5.02 -11.47
C SER A 63 6.46 -4.42 -12.86
N GLY A 64 7.24 -3.33 -12.94
CA GLY A 64 7.45 -2.58 -14.18
C GLY A 64 8.41 -3.24 -15.17
N SER A 65 9.24 -4.19 -14.70
CA SER A 65 10.14 -4.95 -15.58
C SER A 65 9.35 -5.80 -16.59
N ALA A 66 9.92 -6.00 -17.78
CA ALA A 66 9.35 -6.90 -18.79
C ALA A 66 9.43 -8.37 -18.35
N ASP A 67 10.40 -8.71 -17.49
CA ASP A 67 10.59 -10.07 -16.96
C ASP A 67 9.82 -10.31 -15.65
N ALA A 68 8.97 -9.36 -15.24
CA ALA A 68 8.17 -9.50 -14.03
C ALA A 68 7.18 -10.66 -14.18
N THR A 69 7.26 -11.65 -13.29
CA THR A 69 6.29 -12.73 -13.19
C THR A 69 5.32 -12.45 -12.05
N TRP A 70 4.16 -13.12 -12.04
CA TRP A 70 3.22 -12.96 -10.94
C TRP A 70 3.84 -13.39 -9.60
N GLN A 71 4.72 -14.41 -9.58
CA GLN A 71 5.40 -14.87 -8.37
C GLN A 71 6.40 -13.84 -7.84
N SER A 72 7.25 -13.29 -8.72
CA SER A 72 8.22 -12.27 -8.30
C SER A 72 7.51 -10.99 -7.85
N THR A 73 6.44 -10.62 -8.56
CA THR A 73 5.60 -9.46 -8.22
C THR A 73 4.90 -9.62 -6.87
N LEU A 74 4.38 -10.82 -6.58
CA LEU A 74 3.76 -11.12 -5.29
C LEU A 74 4.78 -11.03 -4.15
N LEU A 75 5.94 -11.65 -4.31
CA LEU A 75 6.99 -11.66 -3.29
C LEU A 75 7.59 -10.27 -3.06
N TYR A 76 8.02 -9.60 -4.13
CA TYR A 76 8.61 -8.26 -4.02
C TYR A 76 7.57 -7.21 -3.65
N GLY A 77 6.30 -7.39 -4.02
CA GLY A 77 5.20 -6.55 -3.55
C GLY A 77 5.02 -6.67 -2.04
N ALA A 78 5.02 -7.90 -1.51
CA ALA A 78 4.95 -8.14 -0.07
C ALA A 78 6.14 -7.53 0.68
N LEU A 79 7.36 -7.70 0.16
CA LEU A 79 8.56 -7.15 0.77
C LEU A 79 8.61 -5.61 0.69
N PHE A 80 8.22 -5.02 -0.45
CA PHE A 80 8.16 -3.58 -0.60
C PHE A 80 7.12 -2.95 0.34
N GLY A 81 5.94 -3.58 0.43
CA GLY A 81 4.90 -3.24 1.41
C GLY A 81 5.43 -3.30 2.84
N LEU A 82 6.00 -4.45 3.22
CA LEU A 82 6.60 -4.67 4.53
C LEU A 82 7.59 -3.56 4.89
N PHE A 83 8.57 -3.28 4.02
CA PHE A 83 9.61 -2.29 4.33
C PHE A 83 9.06 -0.87 4.45
N CYS A 84 8.18 -0.44 3.54
CA CYS A 84 7.63 0.91 3.59
C CYS A 84 6.78 1.14 4.84
N TYR A 85 5.88 0.21 5.14
CA TYR A 85 5.01 0.33 6.31
C TYR A 85 5.81 0.16 7.60
N ALA A 86 6.71 -0.81 7.68
CA ALA A 86 7.57 -0.97 8.86
C ALA A 86 8.47 0.25 9.10
N THR A 87 8.95 0.91 8.06
CA THR A 87 9.72 2.16 8.22
C THR A 87 8.87 3.24 8.90
N PHE A 88 7.61 3.40 8.50
CA PHE A 88 6.70 4.36 9.13
C PHE A 88 6.34 3.93 10.56
N ASP A 89 5.83 2.72 10.73
CA ASP A 89 5.31 2.21 12.01
C ASP A 89 6.37 2.08 13.10
N LEU A 90 7.56 1.57 12.76
CA LEU A 90 8.64 1.45 13.74
C LEU A 90 9.17 2.84 14.13
N THR A 91 9.17 3.81 13.21
CA THR A 91 9.51 5.21 13.53
C THR A 91 8.42 5.85 14.40
N ALA A 92 7.15 5.57 14.11
CA ALA A 92 6.01 6.05 14.88
C ALA A 92 6.05 5.48 16.32
N LEU A 93 6.31 4.18 16.50
CA LEU A 93 6.52 3.57 17.82
C LEU A 93 7.65 4.22 18.61
N ALA A 94 8.71 4.66 17.94
CA ALA A 94 9.86 5.29 18.59
C ALA A 94 9.60 6.76 18.99
N LEU A 95 8.71 7.47 18.29
CA LEU A 95 8.55 8.93 18.42
C LEU A 95 7.20 9.38 18.98
N LEU A 96 6.13 8.61 18.78
CA LEU A 96 4.76 9.01 19.11
C LEU A 96 4.29 8.34 20.41
N LYS A 97 3.74 9.14 21.33
CA LYS A 97 3.42 8.71 22.70
C LYS A 97 2.36 7.60 22.81
N HIS A 98 1.47 7.47 21.82
CA HIS A 98 0.34 6.55 21.86
C HIS A 98 0.24 5.64 20.64
N TRP A 99 1.32 5.52 19.85
CA TRP A 99 1.36 4.50 18.79
C TRP A 99 1.63 3.14 19.43
N SER A 100 0.77 2.15 19.18
CA SER A 100 0.80 0.86 19.87
C SER A 100 1.36 -0.24 18.96
N TRP A 101 1.99 -1.27 19.56
CA TRP A 101 2.47 -2.44 18.82
C TRP A 101 1.36 -3.17 18.04
N PRO A 102 0.14 -3.33 18.57
CA PRO A 102 -0.98 -3.87 17.79
C PRO A 102 -1.26 -3.09 16.50
N VAL A 103 -1.27 -1.76 16.56
CA VAL A 103 -1.44 -0.92 15.36
C VAL A 103 -0.33 -1.18 14.36
N ALA A 104 0.92 -1.14 14.82
CA ALA A 104 2.07 -1.38 13.96
C ALA A 104 2.03 -2.76 13.28
N PHE A 105 1.70 -3.84 13.99
CA PHE A 105 1.64 -5.16 13.39
C PHE A 105 0.51 -5.29 12.36
N VAL A 106 -0.65 -4.69 12.65
CA VAL A 106 -1.79 -4.69 11.73
C VAL A 106 -1.45 -3.89 10.47
N ASP A 107 -0.88 -2.70 10.62
CA ASP A 107 -0.59 -1.81 9.48
C ASP A 107 0.55 -2.36 8.62
N ILE A 108 1.63 -2.86 9.23
CA ILE A 108 2.72 -3.54 8.52
C ILE A 108 2.22 -4.78 7.77
N GLY A 109 1.41 -5.61 8.44
CA GLY A 109 0.84 -6.81 7.84
C GLY A 109 -0.09 -6.48 6.67
N TRP A 110 -0.95 -5.47 6.84
CA TRP A 110 -1.81 -4.97 5.77
C TRP A 110 -0.98 -4.41 4.61
N GLY A 111 0.01 -3.57 4.89
CA GLY A 111 0.92 -2.99 3.90
C GLY A 111 1.60 -4.04 3.03
N ALA A 112 2.07 -5.14 3.63
CA ALA A 112 2.61 -6.26 2.86
C ALA A 112 1.55 -6.92 1.96
N VAL A 113 0.37 -7.23 2.52
CA VAL A 113 -0.70 -7.91 1.78
C VAL A 113 -1.26 -7.04 0.65
N VAL A 114 -1.62 -5.79 0.94
CA VAL A 114 -2.26 -4.89 -0.03
C VAL A 114 -1.32 -4.57 -1.18
N THR A 115 -0.03 -4.37 -0.91
CA THR A 115 0.95 -4.09 -1.97
C THR A 115 1.21 -5.33 -2.82
N ALA A 116 1.32 -6.51 -2.23
CA ALA A 116 1.46 -7.77 -2.96
C ALA A 116 0.25 -8.05 -3.87
N VAL A 117 -0.96 -7.94 -3.32
CA VAL A 117 -2.19 -8.19 -4.07
C VAL A 117 -2.37 -7.15 -5.19
N SER A 118 -2.12 -5.87 -4.90
CA SER A 118 -2.35 -4.80 -5.87
C SER A 118 -1.34 -4.83 -7.00
N SER A 119 -0.07 -5.07 -6.71
CA SER A 119 0.96 -5.18 -7.75
C SER A 119 0.72 -6.41 -8.64
N THR A 120 0.37 -7.56 -8.05
CA THR A 120 0.07 -8.78 -8.82
C THR A 120 -1.20 -8.63 -9.65
N ALA A 121 -2.27 -8.09 -9.08
CA ALA A 121 -3.51 -7.85 -9.82
C ALA A 121 -3.28 -6.81 -10.95
N GLY A 122 -2.54 -5.74 -10.68
CA GLY A 122 -2.16 -4.74 -11.67
C GLY A 122 -1.38 -5.34 -12.85
N LEU A 123 -0.41 -6.22 -12.56
CA LEU A 123 0.34 -6.95 -13.58
C LEU A 123 -0.57 -7.86 -14.42
N LEU A 124 -1.36 -8.71 -13.76
CA LEU A 124 -2.26 -9.65 -14.44
C LEU A 124 -3.33 -8.97 -15.30
N LEU A 125 -3.84 -7.81 -14.85
CA LEU A 125 -4.76 -7.00 -15.65
C LEU A 125 -4.04 -6.43 -16.87
N THR A 126 -2.84 -5.88 -16.69
CA THR A 126 -2.05 -5.31 -17.78
C THR A 126 -1.74 -6.34 -18.85
N ASP A 127 -1.22 -7.50 -18.46
CA ASP A 127 -0.85 -8.58 -19.39
C ASP A 127 -2.06 -9.16 -20.15
N ARG A 128 -3.29 -8.93 -19.69
CA ARG A 128 -4.52 -9.28 -20.44
C ARG A 128 -4.92 -8.25 -21.49
N PHE A 129 -4.51 -6.99 -21.32
CA PHE A 129 -4.97 -5.86 -22.15
C PHE A 129 -3.87 -5.26 -23.04
N THR A 130 -2.62 -5.70 -22.93
CA THR A 130 -1.47 -5.19 -23.71
C THR A 130 -0.63 -6.32 -24.26
#